data_AF-A0A2T5JHQ2-F1
#
_entry.id   AF-A0A2T5JHQ2-F1
#
_cell.length_a   1.000
_cell.length_b   1.000
_cell.length_c   1.000
_cell.angle_alpha   90.00
_cell.angle_beta   90.00
_cell.angle_gamma   90.00
#
_symmetry.space_group_name_H-M   'P 1'
#
loop_
_entity.id
_entity.type
_entity.pdbx_description
1 polymer ?
#
loop_
_entity_poly.entity_id
_entity_poly.type
_entity_poly.pdbx_seq_one_letter_code
_entity_poly.pdbx_strand_id
1 'polypeptide(L)'
;MKESLEELNAVDLAIAGVIVTVDHAGELRIERGLIRKEDMKKLPNAQGAETGLAGSGQSETEKPVHSEKLTRMLTAHRSAAIQAEIMNRLEIALAALVHQLALQVFGSGYRTNRIVQVNIEQTCLKKNAENIGQSRAAIAIEEKRVYWTECIEAAG
;
A
#
# COMPACT_ATOMS: atom_id res chain seq x y z
N MET A 1 -17.92 -0.91 -30.46
CA MET A 1 -16.66 -1.71 -30.53
C MET A 1 -16.20 -1.90 -29.08
N LYS A 2 -16.37 -3.02 -28.37
CA LYS A 2 -16.82 -4.39 -28.64
C LYS A 2 -17.75 -4.78 -27.48
N GLU A 3 -19.00 -5.13 -27.77
CA GLU A 3 -19.83 -5.91 -26.85
C GLU A 3 -19.44 -7.38 -27.06
N SER A 4 -18.37 -7.81 -26.38
CA SER A 4 -18.15 -9.25 -26.17
C SER A 4 -18.92 -9.60 -24.91
N LEU A 5 -20.18 -10.02 -25.10
CA LEU A 5 -21.01 -10.63 -24.08
C LEU A 5 -20.37 -11.98 -23.71
N GLU A 6 -19.56 -11.99 -22.65
CA GLU A 6 -19.42 -13.21 -21.85
C GLU A 6 -20.79 -13.42 -21.19
N GLU A 7 -21.57 -14.38 -21.69
CA GLU A 7 -22.82 -14.78 -21.07
C GLU A 7 -22.51 -15.36 -19.69
N LEU A 8 -22.69 -14.54 -18.65
CA LEU A 8 -22.57 -14.97 -17.26
C LEU A 8 -23.61 -16.06 -16.97
N ASN A 9 -23.16 -17.17 -16.38
CA ASN A 9 -24.00 -18.33 -16.09
C ASN A 9 -25.19 -17.91 -15.19
N ALA A 10 -26.39 -18.45 -15.45
CA ALA A 10 -27.60 -18.14 -14.70
C ALA A 10 -27.47 -18.44 -13.19
N VAL A 11 -26.63 -19.41 -12.83
CA VAL A 11 -26.31 -19.75 -11.43
C VAL A 11 -25.48 -18.65 -10.76
N ASP A 12 -24.56 -18.04 -11.49
CA ASP A 12 -23.70 -16.96 -10.99
C ASP A 12 -24.50 -15.66 -10.82
N LEU A 13 -25.39 -15.36 -11.77
CA LEU A 13 -26.30 -14.21 -11.71
C LEU A 13 -27.27 -14.23 -10.53
N ALA A 14 -27.64 -15.42 -10.03
CA ALA A 14 -28.55 -15.55 -8.88
C ALA A 14 -27.88 -15.20 -7.54
N ILE A 15 -26.55 -15.27 -7.47
CA ILE A 15 -25.74 -15.04 -6.27
C ILE A 15 -24.95 -13.73 -6.38
N ALA A 16 -24.69 -13.28 -7.60
CA ALA A 16 -23.97 -12.05 -7.86
C ALA A 16 -24.73 -10.81 -7.38
N GLY A 17 -24.02 -9.97 -6.62
CA GLY A 17 -24.48 -8.65 -6.25
C GLY A 17 -24.07 -7.57 -7.25
N VAL A 18 -24.42 -6.34 -6.89
CA VAL A 18 -24.02 -5.11 -7.57
C VAL A 18 -23.24 -4.24 -6.60
N ILE A 19 -22.14 -3.66 -7.06
CA ILE A 19 -21.47 -2.55 -6.39
C ILE A 19 -21.79 -1.27 -7.17
N VAL A 20 -22.40 -0.33 -6.46
CA VAL A 20 -22.62 1.02 -6.97
C VAL A 20 -21.58 1.92 -6.31
N THR A 21 -20.70 2.48 -7.12
CA THR A 21 -19.69 3.45 -6.70
C THR A 21 -19.91 4.76 -7.43
N VAL A 22 -19.51 5.86 -6.80
CA VAL A 22 -19.42 7.15 -7.47
C VAL A 22 -17.95 7.42 -7.69
N ASP A 23 -17.58 7.74 -8.93
CA ASP A 23 -16.19 7.98 -9.27
C ASP A 23 -15.73 9.39 -8.90
N HIS A 24 -14.44 9.67 -9.12
CA HIS A 24 -13.84 10.95 -8.76
C HIS A 24 -14.43 12.16 -9.51
N ALA A 25 -15.13 11.94 -10.63
CA ALA A 25 -15.80 12.99 -11.40
C ALA A 25 -17.27 13.17 -10.98
N GLY A 26 -17.76 12.38 -10.02
CA GLY A 26 -19.17 12.35 -9.63
C GLY A 26 -20.02 11.44 -10.51
N GLU A 27 -19.39 10.69 -11.43
CA GLU A 27 -20.10 9.79 -12.33
C GLU A 27 -20.39 8.46 -11.65
N LEU A 28 -21.59 7.95 -11.88
CA LEU A 28 -22.02 6.68 -11.29
C LEU A 28 -21.35 5.51 -12.02
N ARG A 29 -20.64 4.66 -11.27
CA ARG A 29 -20.07 3.40 -11.75
C ARG A 29 -20.82 2.22 -11.13
N ILE A 30 -21.36 1.37 -11.99
CA ILE A 30 -22.11 0.19 -11.59
C ILE A 30 -21.34 -1.04 -12.04
N GLU A 31 -20.79 -1.78 -11.08
CA GLU A 31 -20.12 -3.05 -11.31
C GLU A 31 -21.09 -4.18 -10.95
N ARG A 32 -21.53 -4.94 -11.95
CA ARG A 32 -22.46 -6.07 -11.81
C ARG A 32 -21.69 -7.39 -11.90
N GLY A 33 -22.23 -8.47 -11.34
CA GLY A 33 -21.60 -9.79 -11.44
C GLY A 33 -20.63 -10.10 -10.30
N LEU A 34 -20.63 -9.31 -9.21
CA LEU A 34 -19.69 -9.48 -8.11
C LEU A 34 -20.25 -10.43 -7.05
N ILE A 35 -19.59 -11.57 -6.85
CA ILE A 35 -19.95 -12.54 -5.82
C ILE A 35 -19.09 -12.28 -4.57
N ARG A 36 -19.71 -12.19 -3.40
CA ARG A 36 -18.98 -11.99 -2.14
C ARG A 36 -18.15 -13.23 -1.81
N LYS A 37 -17.01 -13.04 -1.14
CA LYS A 37 -16.10 -14.14 -0.77
C LYS A 37 -16.79 -15.21 0.09
N GLU A 38 -17.73 -14.81 0.93
CA GLU A 38 -18.58 -15.71 1.72
C GLU A 38 -19.57 -16.53 0.89
N ASP A 39 -20.01 -16.01 -0.25
CA ASP A 39 -21.02 -16.64 -1.11
C ASP A 39 -20.41 -17.51 -2.23
N MET A 40 -19.09 -17.39 -2.48
CA MET A 40 -18.36 -18.29 -3.39
C MET A 40 -18.45 -19.78 -2.98
N LYS A 41 -18.67 -20.08 -1.69
CA LYS A 41 -18.86 -21.46 -1.20
C LYS A 41 -20.23 -22.06 -1.56
N LYS A 42 -21.18 -21.23 -2.00
CA LYS A 42 -22.53 -21.64 -2.42
C LYS A 42 -22.59 -21.99 -3.91
N LEU A 43 -21.52 -21.71 -4.66
CA LEU A 43 -21.40 -22.16 -6.03
C LEU A 43 -21.29 -23.68 -6.04
N PRO A 44 -22.13 -24.40 -6.82
CA PRO A 44 -21.90 -25.82 -7.04
C PRO A 44 -20.51 -25.97 -7.67
N ASN A 45 -19.66 -26.84 -7.12
CA ASN A 45 -18.34 -27.12 -7.65
C ASN A 45 -18.46 -27.62 -9.10
N ALA A 46 -18.46 -26.69 -10.06
CA ALA A 46 -18.33 -27.00 -11.47
C ALA A 46 -16.88 -27.37 -11.73
N GLN A 47 -16.61 -28.67 -11.75
CA GLN A 47 -15.37 -29.22 -12.26
C GLN A 47 -15.22 -28.82 -13.73
N GLY A 48 -14.12 -28.14 -14.06
CA GLY A 48 -13.52 -28.13 -15.40
C GLY A 48 -14.12 -27.14 -16.40
N ALA A 49 -13.53 -25.94 -16.46
CA ALA A 49 -13.34 -25.21 -17.72
C ALA A 49 -12.21 -24.21 -17.52
N GLU A 50 -11.06 -24.58 -18.06
CA GLU A 50 -9.93 -23.69 -18.30
C GLU A 50 -10.32 -22.54 -19.24
N THR A 51 -9.95 -21.31 -18.83
CA THR A 51 -9.64 -20.09 -19.63
C THR A 51 -10.42 -18.85 -19.18
N GLY A 52 -9.72 -17.93 -18.51
CA GLY A 52 -10.06 -16.50 -18.49
C GLY A 52 -10.39 -15.89 -17.11
N LEU A 53 -9.47 -15.07 -16.59
CA LEU A 53 -9.62 -14.12 -15.48
C LEU A 53 -9.93 -14.64 -14.06
N ALA A 54 -8.85 -15.13 -13.43
CA ALA A 54 -8.39 -14.79 -12.08
C ALA A 54 -9.44 -14.36 -11.03
N GLY A 55 -10.05 -15.34 -10.38
CA GLY A 55 -10.70 -15.21 -9.08
C GLY A 55 -10.53 -16.49 -8.28
N SER A 56 -9.28 -16.90 -8.02
CA SER A 56 -8.98 -18.07 -7.19
C SER A 56 -9.63 -17.92 -5.80
N GLY A 57 -10.74 -18.64 -5.62
CA GLY A 57 -11.46 -18.81 -4.37
C GLY A 57 -10.84 -19.88 -3.47
N GLN A 58 -9.51 -20.01 -3.44
CA GLN A 58 -8.80 -20.75 -2.40
C GLN A 58 -8.20 -19.75 -1.42
N SER A 59 -8.95 -19.44 -0.36
CA SER A 59 -8.35 -18.90 0.86
C SER A 59 -7.96 -20.07 1.77
N GLU A 60 -7.16 -21.00 1.27
CA GLU A 60 -6.09 -21.52 2.12
C GLU A 60 -5.17 -20.32 2.30
N THR A 61 -4.99 -19.85 3.52
CA THR A 61 -3.93 -18.88 3.80
C THR A 61 -2.62 -19.56 3.45
N GLU A 62 -2.14 -19.35 2.23
CA GLU A 62 -0.81 -19.77 1.79
C GLU A 62 0.14 -19.34 2.90
N LYS A 63 0.74 -20.32 3.58
CA LYS A 63 1.70 -20.02 4.64
C LYS A 63 2.73 -19.09 4.03
N PRO A 64 2.94 -17.89 4.59
CA PRO A 64 3.88 -16.95 4.01
C PRO A 64 5.23 -17.66 3.87
N VAL A 65 5.81 -17.61 2.67
CA VAL A 65 7.09 -18.26 2.33
C VAL A 65 8.22 -17.81 3.27
N HIS A 66 8.02 -16.69 3.96
CA HIS A 66 8.97 -16.09 4.89
C HIS A 66 8.36 -15.87 6.27
N SER A 67 9.19 -16.04 7.31
CA SER A 67 8.82 -15.71 8.69
C SER A 67 8.45 -14.22 8.81
N GLU A 68 7.37 -13.92 9.53
CA GLU A 68 6.95 -12.56 9.85
C GLU A 68 8.08 -11.72 10.50
N LYS A 69 8.91 -12.36 11.34
CA LYS A 69 10.07 -11.70 11.95
C LYS A 69 11.07 -11.24 10.89
N LEU A 70 11.34 -12.10 9.89
CA LEU A 70 12.26 -11.78 8.80
C LEU A 70 11.69 -10.67 7.91
N THR A 71 10.41 -10.74 7.54
CA THR A 71 9.79 -9.71 6.68
C THR A 71 9.74 -8.35 7.38
N ARG A 72 9.43 -8.30 8.69
CA ARG A 72 9.52 -7.07 9.49
C ARG A 72 10.94 -6.51 9.53
N MET A 73 11.93 -7.36 9.76
CA MET A 73 13.34 -6.94 9.82
C MET A 73 13.83 -6.39 8.48
N LEU A 74 13.49 -7.04 7.36
CA LEU A 74 13.82 -6.58 6.01
C LEU A 74 13.10 -5.28 5.66
N THR A 75 11.82 -5.16 6.03
CA THR A 75 11.05 -3.92 5.83
C THR A 75 11.68 -2.78 6.63
N ALA A 76 12.12 -3.02 7.86
CA ALA A 76 12.82 -2.02 8.67
C ALA A 76 14.13 -1.56 8.01
N HIS A 77 14.94 -2.49 7.47
CA HIS A 77 16.17 -2.14 6.75
C HIS A 77 15.90 -1.36 5.47
N ARG A 78 14.87 -1.75 4.70
CA ARG A 78 14.43 -1.01 3.52
C ARG A 78 14.01 0.42 3.89
N SER A 79 13.23 0.59 4.95
CA SER A 79 12.83 1.91 5.44
C SER A 79 14.03 2.74 5.89
N ALA A 80 14.99 2.14 6.61
CA ALA A 80 16.22 2.83 7.01
C ALA A 80 17.04 3.29 5.80
N ALA A 81 17.19 2.44 4.77
CA ALA A 81 17.91 2.80 3.55
C ALA A 81 17.23 3.98 2.83
N ILE A 82 15.90 3.93 2.69
CA ILE A 82 15.13 5.03 2.08
C ILE A 82 15.28 6.32 2.89
N GLN A 83 15.21 6.24 4.23
CA GLN A 83 15.41 7.39 5.11
C GLN A 83 16.81 8.00 4.92
N ALA A 84 17.87 7.19 4.88
CA ALA A 84 19.23 7.66 4.67
C ALA A 84 19.41 8.33 3.29
N GLU A 85 18.84 7.76 2.23
CA GLU A 85 18.89 8.34 0.88
C GLU A 85 18.13 9.68 0.80
N ILE A 86 16.95 9.78 1.41
CA ILE A 86 16.17 11.02 1.45
C ILE A 86 16.92 12.11 2.23
N MET A 87 17.58 11.78 3.34
CA MET A 87 18.38 12.73 4.11
C MET A 87 19.58 13.28 3.34
N ASN A 88 20.14 12.48 2.43
CA ASN A 88 21.24 12.93 1.57
C ASN A 88 20.75 13.73 0.35
N ARG A 89 19.46 13.67 0.01
CA ARG A 89 18.87 14.33 -1.16
C ARG A 89 17.74 15.28 -0.76
N LEU A 90 18.11 16.42 -0.20
CA LEU A 90 17.17 17.42 0.32
C LEU A 90 16.18 17.96 -0.73
N GLU A 91 16.60 18.07 -2.00
CA GLU A 91 15.71 18.51 -3.09
C GLU A 91 14.51 17.57 -3.28
N ILE A 92 14.74 16.26 -3.21
CA ILE A 92 13.68 15.25 -3.34
C ILE A 92 12.78 15.28 -2.09
N ALA A 93 13.37 15.45 -0.90
CA ALA A 93 12.62 15.58 0.34
C ALA A 93 11.67 16.79 0.30
N LEU A 94 12.16 17.94 -0.17
CA LEU A 94 11.38 19.17 -0.31
C LEU A 94 10.28 19.01 -1.37
N ALA A 95 10.59 18.44 -2.52
CA ALA A 95 9.61 18.17 -3.56
C ALA A 95 8.48 17.24 -3.07
N ALA A 96 8.81 16.19 -2.30
CA ALA A 96 7.84 15.29 -1.69
C ALA A 96 6.97 16.00 -0.64
N LEU A 97 7.56 16.85 0.20
CA LEU A 97 6.83 17.68 1.18
C LEU A 97 5.86 18.64 0.50
N VAL A 98 6.32 19.40 -0.50
CA VAL A 98 5.49 20.33 -1.27
C VAL A 98 4.38 19.57 -2.00
N HIS A 99 4.68 18.42 -2.60
CA HIS A 99 3.67 17.56 -3.23
C HIS A 99 2.60 17.12 -2.21
N GLN A 100 3.00 16.72 -1.01
CA GLN A 100 2.05 16.34 0.02
C GLN A 100 1.20 17.53 0.50
N LEU A 101 1.80 18.70 0.73
CA LEU A 101 1.07 19.91 1.10
C LEU A 101 0.10 20.33 0.00
N ALA A 102 0.51 20.23 -1.27
CA ALA A 102 -0.35 20.48 -2.42
C ALA A 102 -1.51 19.48 -2.48
N LEU A 103 -1.28 18.18 -2.22
CA LEU A 103 -2.35 17.20 -2.12
C LEU A 103 -3.28 17.45 -0.93
N GLN A 104 -2.79 18.02 0.17
CA GLN A 104 -3.63 18.38 1.32
C GLN A 104 -4.53 19.58 1.02
N VAL A 105 -4.03 20.59 0.31
CA VAL A 105 -4.77 21.83 0.01
C VAL A 105 -5.64 21.69 -1.25
N PHE A 106 -5.12 21.08 -2.31
CA PHE A 106 -5.76 20.99 -3.61
C PHE A 106 -6.37 19.61 -3.90
N GLY A 107 -6.06 18.58 -3.09
CA GLY A 107 -6.64 17.26 -3.23
C GLY A 107 -8.09 17.24 -2.77
N SER A 108 -9.01 17.50 -3.69
CA SER A 108 -10.43 17.26 -3.50
C SER A 108 -10.70 15.76 -3.34
N GLY A 109 -11.37 15.39 -2.26
CA GLY A 109 -11.96 14.06 -2.04
C GLY A 109 -11.09 13.04 -1.31
N TYR A 110 -11.75 11.97 -0.86
CA TYR A 110 -11.22 10.80 -0.14
C TYR A 110 -10.19 10.02 -1.00
N ARG A 111 -9.02 10.60 -1.26
CA ARG A 111 -7.84 9.87 -1.74
C ARG A 111 -7.34 9.03 -0.56
N THR A 112 -7.84 7.81 -0.47
CA THR A 112 -7.43 6.81 0.54
C THR A 112 -5.98 6.33 0.36
N ASN A 113 -5.35 6.65 -0.77
CA ASN A 113 -3.98 6.27 -1.06
C ASN A 113 -3.05 7.49 -1.10
N ARG A 114 -2.70 8.02 0.09
CA ARG A 114 -1.58 8.95 0.22
C ARG A 114 -0.29 8.13 0.08
N ILE A 115 0.37 8.24 -1.06
CA ILE A 115 1.62 7.52 -1.37
C ILE A 115 2.73 7.92 -0.38
N VAL A 116 2.69 9.15 0.14
CA VAL A 116 3.61 9.67 1.14
C VAL A 116 2.81 10.34 2.25
N GLN A 117 3.08 9.95 3.49
CA GLN A 117 2.57 10.59 4.70
C GLN A 117 3.73 11.14 5.51
N VAL A 118 3.79 12.46 5.62
CA VAL A 118 4.67 13.19 6.52
C VAL A 118 4.02 13.21 7.89
N ASN A 119 4.69 12.57 8.84
CA ASN A 119 4.39 12.65 10.26
C ASN A 119 5.62 13.19 10.98
N ILE A 120 5.42 14.05 11.96
CA ILE A 120 6.49 14.63 12.78
C ILE A 120 6.64 13.73 14.01
N GLU A 121 7.17 12.53 13.80
CA GLU A 121 7.43 11.55 14.86
C GLU A 121 8.82 10.94 14.70
N GLN A 122 9.46 10.63 15.83
CA GLN A 122 10.70 9.87 15.82
C GLN A 122 10.39 8.39 15.54
N THR A 123 10.57 7.94 14.30
CA THR A 123 10.35 6.53 13.94
C THR A 123 11.45 5.64 14.52
N CYS A 124 11.13 4.83 15.54
CA CYS A 124 12.07 3.89 16.14
C CYS A 124 12.07 2.52 15.42
N LEU A 125 12.94 2.37 14.41
CA LEU A 125 13.07 1.12 13.64
C LEU A 125 13.67 -0.05 14.46
N LYS A 126 14.34 0.24 15.59
CA LYS A 126 14.97 -0.75 16.48
C LYS A 126 13.99 -1.81 17.01
N LYS A 127 12.71 -1.46 17.19
CA LYS A 127 11.66 -2.41 17.64
C LYS A 127 11.43 -3.55 16.65
N ASN A 128 11.66 -3.29 15.37
CA ASN A 128 11.42 -4.26 14.29
C ASN A 128 12.70 -4.97 13.82
N ALA A 129 13.88 -4.48 14.24
CA ALA A 129 15.18 -5.01 13.87
C ALA A 129 16.23 -4.61 14.93
N GLU A 130 16.56 -5.52 15.85
CA GLU A 130 17.52 -5.28 16.94
C GLU A 130 18.92 -4.91 16.43
N ASN A 131 19.33 -5.45 15.29
CA ASN A 131 20.63 -5.21 14.65
C ASN A 131 20.69 -3.94 13.79
N ILE A 132 19.58 -3.22 13.61
CA ILE A 132 19.53 -2.08 12.67
C ILE A 132 20.47 -0.95 13.07
N GLY A 133 20.75 -0.80 14.37
CA GLY A 133 21.63 0.25 14.89
C GLY A 133 23.07 0.15 14.39
N GLN A 134 23.51 -1.02 13.90
CA GLN A 134 24.83 -1.23 13.33
C GLN A 134 24.84 -1.13 11.79
N SER A 135 23.68 -0.93 11.16
CA SER A 135 23.58 -0.80 9.71
C SER A 135 24.17 0.51 9.22
N ARG A 136 24.79 0.49 8.02
CA ARG A 136 25.30 1.70 7.34
C ARG A 136 24.25 2.80 7.24
N ALA A 137 22.99 2.43 6.99
CA ALA A 137 21.89 3.39 6.92
C ALA A 137 21.62 4.07 8.26
N ALA A 138 21.68 3.33 9.38
CA ALA A 138 21.45 3.89 10.71
C ALA A 138 22.56 4.85 11.14
N ILE A 139 23.81 4.54 10.81
CA ILE A 139 24.97 5.42 11.08
C ILE A 139 24.80 6.74 10.31
N ALA A 140 24.51 6.69 9.01
CA ALA A 140 24.31 7.88 8.19
C ALA A 140 23.17 8.77 8.69
N ILE A 141 22.08 8.16 9.20
CA ILE A 141 20.96 8.88 9.79
C ILE A 141 21.39 9.59 11.09
N GLU A 142 22.12 8.91 11.97
CA GLU A 142 22.56 9.50 13.24
C GLU A 142 23.57 10.64 13.02
N GLU A 143 24.50 10.50 12.08
CA GLU A 143 25.44 11.56 11.70
C GLU A 143 24.70 12.85 11.29
N LYS A 144 23.68 12.71 10.43
CA LYS A 144 22.84 13.85 10.02
C LYS A 144 22.04 14.42 11.19
N ARG A 145 21.55 13.57 12.08
CA ARG A 145 20.79 13.99 13.27
C ARG A 145 21.67 14.83 14.22
N VAL A 146 22.91 14.41 14.47
CA VAL A 146 23.86 15.18 15.28
C VAL A 146 24.14 16.53 14.63
N TYR A 147 24.47 16.53 13.33
CA TYR A 147 24.70 17.76 12.57
C TYR A 147 23.55 18.78 12.71
N TRP A 148 22.31 18.33 12.52
CA TRP A 148 21.16 19.23 12.65
C TRP A 148 20.91 19.69 14.09
N THR A 149 21.25 18.86 15.08
CA THR A 149 21.12 19.24 16.49
C THR A 149 22.08 20.40 16.81
N GLU A 150 23.34 20.28 16.38
CA GLU A 150 24.33 21.35 16.53
C GLU A 150 23.91 22.63 15.79
N CYS A 151 23.38 22.52 14.57
CA CYS A 151 22.87 23.68 13.82
C CYS A 151 21.70 24.38 14.52
N ILE A 152 20.79 23.62 15.14
CA ILE A 152 19.64 24.17 15.87
C ILE A 152 20.13 24.85 17.16
N GLU A 153 21.04 24.23 17.90
CA GLU A 153 21.64 24.80 19.11
C GLU A 153 22.45 26.07 18.82
N ALA A 154 23.15 26.13 17.70
CA ALA A 154 23.90 27.32 17.29
C ALA A 154 23.01 28.48 16.80
N ALA A 155 21.75 28.20 16.45
CA ALA A 155 20.78 29.19 15.97
C ALA A 155 19.85 29.73 17.06
N GLY A 156 19.84 29.10 18.25
CA GLY A 156 19.07 29.51 19.43
C GLY A 156 19.89 30.37 20.38
#